data_AF-A0A1L3Q0M6-F1
#
_entry.id   AF-A0A1L3Q0M6-F1
#
_cell.length_a   1.000
_cell.length_b   1.000
_cell.length_c   1.000
_cell.angle_alpha   90.00
_cell.angle_beta   90.00
_cell.angle_gamma   90.00
#
_symmetry.space_group_name_H-M   'P 1'
#
loop_
_entity.id
_entity.type
_entity.pdbx_description
1 polymer ?
#
loop_
_entity_poly.entity_id
_entity_poly.type
_entity_poly.pdbx_seq_one_letter_code
_entity_poly.pdbx_strand_id
1 'polypeptide(L)'
;MLSKIPIDLDAVEDENIDKEILRAGIIAELDAINLYEQMAELSSSEEIRAVLLDIAKEEKTHVGEFQTMLLEYDDEQADELEAGRKEVEEEVLK
;
A
#
# COMPACT_ATOMS: atom_id res chain seq x y z
N MET A 1 7.57 0.32 10.26
CA MET A 1 6.91 -0.55 11.24
C MET A 1 5.90 0.24 12.03
N LEU A 2 4.67 0.29 11.50
CA LEU A 2 3.52 0.78 12.24
C LEU A 2 3.34 -0.04 13.52
N SER A 3 3.70 0.54 14.66
CA SER A 3 3.43 -0.10 15.97
C SER A 3 1.95 -0.08 16.34
N LYS A 4 1.16 0.76 15.65
CA LYS A 4 -0.29 0.86 15.73
C LYS A 4 -0.85 1.24 14.36
N ILE A 5 -1.99 0.64 14.00
CA ILE A 5 -2.79 1.06 12.86
C ILE A 5 -3.30 2.48 13.15
N PRO A 6 -3.11 3.46 12.25
CA PRO A 6 -3.43 4.86 12.53
C PRO A 6 -4.92 5.18 12.30
N ILE A 7 -5.83 4.28 12.65
CA ILE A 7 -7.28 4.51 12.53
C ILE A 7 -7.90 4.55 13.92
N ASP A 8 -8.63 5.61 14.21
CA ASP A 8 -9.55 5.70 15.33
C ASP A 8 -10.99 5.51 14.80
N LEU A 9 -11.47 4.26 14.81
CA LEU A 9 -12.77 3.92 14.24
C LEU A 9 -13.93 4.56 15.01
N ASP A 10 -13.73 4.91 16.29
CA ASP A 10 -14.74 5.59 17.10
C ASP A 10 -14.96 7.05 16.64
N ALA A 11 -14.05 7.59 15.82
CA ALA A 11 -14.09 8.95 15.28
C ALA A 11 -14.48 9.03 13.79
N VAL A 12 -14.79 7.90 13.15
CA VAL A 12 -15.12 7.80 11.71
C VAL A 12 -16.63 7.58 11.55
N GLU A 13 -17.25 8.27 10.58
CA GLU A 13 -18.64 8.01 10.23
C GLU A 13 -18.79 6.59 9.66
N ASP A 14 -19.88 5.89 10.01
CA ASP A 14 -20.08 4.46 9.65
C ASP A 14 -19.88 4.18 8.15
N GLU A 15 -20.26 5.12 7.27
CA GLU A 15 -20.12 4.98 5.81
C GLU A 15 -18.68 5.05 5.30
N ASN A 16 -17.74 5.57 6.11
CA ASN A 16 -16.34 5.73 5.76
C ASN A 16 -15.43 4.66 6.37
N ILE A 17 -15.95 3.83 7.29
CA ILE A 17 -15.17 2.81 7.99
C ILE A 17 -14.47 1.86 7.00
N ASP A 18 -15.19 1.36 5.98
CA ASP A 18 -14.62 0.42 5.02
C ASP A 18 -13.50 1.08 4.19
N LYS A 19 -13.66 2.35 3.80
CA LYS A 19 -12.61 3.11 3.09
C LYS A 19 -11.35 3.24 3.94
N GLU A 20 -11.50 3.59 5.22
CA GLU A 20 -10.38 3.70 6.15
C GLU A 20 -9.67 2.35 6.34
N ILE A 21 -10.43 1.26 6.52
CA ILE A 21 -9.86 -0.10 6.64
C ILE A 21 -9.02 -0.45 5.41
N LEU A 22 -9.52 -0.17 4.21
CA LEU A 22 -8.81 -0.45 2.96
C LEU A 22 -7.54 0.40 2.82
N ARG A 23 -7.60 1.70 3.16
CA ARG A 23 -6.43 2.58 3.18
C ARG A 23 -5.38 2.10 4.19
N ALA A 24 -5.77 1.69 5.39
CA ALA A 24 -4.83 1.12 6.35
C ALA A 24 -4.23 -0.20 5.89
N GLY A 25 -5.00 -1.03 5.17
CA GLY A 25 -4.47 -2.22 4.50
C GLY A 25 -3.34 -1.86 3.55
N ILE A 26 -3.57 -0.93 2.61
CA ILE A 26 -2.54 -0.43 1.69
C ILE A 26 -1.29 0.08 2.43
N ILE A 27 -1.48 0.87 3.50
CA ILE A 27 -0.36 1.40 4.28
C ILE A 27 0.45 0.26 4.93
N ALA A 28 -0.22 -0.75 5.49
CA ALA A 28 0.44 -1.89 6.11
C ALA A 28 1.27 -2.67 5.09
N GLU A 29 0.72 -2.94 3.91
CA GLU A 29 1.44 -3.66 2.87
C GLU A 29 2.63 -2.87 2.33
N LEU A 30 2.51 -1.55 2.14
CA LEU A 30 3.63 -0.70 1.73
C LEU A 30 4.74 -0.62 2.80
N ASP A 31 4.40 -0.65 4.10
CA ASP A 31 5.40 -0.74 5.18
C ASP A 31 6.10 -2.10 5.16
N ALA A 32 5.37 -3.20 4.92
CA ALA A 32 5.91 -4.55 4.80
C ALA A 32 6.87 -4.69 3.60
N ILE A 33 6.49 -4.19 2.42
CA ILE A 33 7.35 -4.17 1.23
C ILE A 33 8.70 -3.51 1.55
N ASN A 34 8.67 -2.29 2.08
CA ASN A 34 9.88 -1.54 2.39
C ASN A 34 10.72 -2.26 3.46
N LEU A 35 10.09 -2.83 4.48
CA LEU A 35 10.76 -3.58 5.53
C LEU A 35 11.49 -4.81 4.96
N TYR A 36 10.81 -5.63 4.18
CA TYR A 36 11.38 -6.86 3.65
C TYR A 36 12.47 -6.60 2.61
N GLU A 37 12.31 -5.60 1.75
CA GLU A 37 13.37 -5.18 0.81
C GLU A 37 14.62 -4.67 1.55
N GLN A 38 14.45 -3.88 2.63
CA GLN A 38 15.57 -3.42 3.46
C GLN A 38 16.26 -4.58 4.20
N MET A 39 15.50 -5.50 4.78
CA MET A 39 16.06 -6.70 5.42
C MET A 39 16.80 -7.59 4.42
N ALA A 40 16.29 -7.71 3.19
CA ALA A 40 16.92 -8.47 2.13
C ALA A 40 18.29 -7.90 1.74
N GLU A 41 18.43 -6.57 1.70
CA GLU A 41 19.70 -5.90 1.43
C GLU A 41 20.72 -6.04 2.57
N LEU A 42 20.25 -6.13 3.82
CA LEU A 42 21.11 -6.31 4.99
C LEU A 42 21.53 -7.77 5.22
N SER A 43 20.80 -8.74 4.66
CA SER A 43 21.07 -10.16 4.85
C SER A 43 22.32 -10.61 4.11
N SER A 44 23.19 -11.36 4.80
CA SER A 44 24.35 -12.03 4.19
C SER A 44 24.06 -13.44 3.67
N SER A 45 22.88 -14.02 3.97
CA SER A 45 22.42 -15.31 3.42
C SER A 45 21.61 -15.09 2.15
N GLU A 46 22.00 -15.79 1.09
CA GLU A 46 21.30 -15.78 -0.20
C GLU A 46 19.90 -16.39 -0.09
N GLU A 47 19.73 -17.43 0.73
CA GLU A 47 18.44 -18.09 0.97
C GLU A 47 17.46 -17.17 1.69
N ILE A 48 17.92 -16.48 2.76
CA ILE A 48 17.08 -15.52 3.50
C ILE A 48 16.71 -14.35 2.58
N ARG A 49 17.67 -13.85 1.79
CA ARG A 49 17.42 -12.77 0.82
C ARG A 49 16.37 -13.19 -0.21
N ALA A 50 16.44 -14.40 -0.75
CA ALA A 50 15.49 -14.90 -1.73
C ALA A 50 14.06 -14.97 -1.15
N VAL A 51 13.91 -15.48 0.07
CA VAL A 51 12.60 -15.56 0.75
C VAL A 51 12.05 -14.16 1.02
N LEU A 52 12.85 -13.23 1.54
CA LEU A 52 12.39 -11.87 1.82
C LEU A 52 11.93 -11.13 0.56
N LEU A 53 12.63 -11.29 -0.56
CA LEU A 53 12.25 -10.66 -1.82
C LEU A 53 10.99 -11.30 -2.43
N ASP A 54 10.77 -12.60 -2.23
CA ASP A 54 9.56 -13.28 -2.67
C ASP A 54 8.34 -12.80 -1.85
N ILE A 55 8.49 -12.72 -0.52
CA ILE A 55 7.45 -12.16 0.36
C ILE A 55 7.16 -10.70 -0.03
N ALA A 56 8.18 -9.84 -0.18
CA ALA A 56 7.98 -8.45 -0.60
C ALA A 56 7.26 -8.31 -1.95
N LYS A 57 7.40 -9.29 -2.84
CA LYS A 57 6.68 -9.34 -4.12
C LYS A 57 5.22 -9.75 -3.92
N GLU A 58 4.91 -10.66 -3.01
CA GLU A 58 3.54 -11.02 -2.65
C GLU A 58 2.81 -9.84 -2.03
N GLU A 59 3.45 -9.07 -1.14
CA GLU A 59 2.82 -7.89 -0.54
C GLU A 59 2.47 -6.80 -1.56
N LYS A 60 3.22 -6.69 -2.67
CA LYS A 60 2.86 -5.81 -3.81
C LYS A 60 1.55 -6.24 -4.49
N THR A 61 1.24 -7.54 -4.44
CA THR A 61 -0.05 -8.07 -4.91
C THR A 61 -1.16 -7.68 -3.95
N HIS A 62 -0.92 -7.80 -2.64
CA HIS A 62 -1.89 -7.39 -1.61
C HIS A 62 -2.20 -5.88 -1.66
N VAL A 63 -1.21 -5.02 -1.95
CA VAL A 63 -1.47 -3.60 -2.27
C VAL A 63 -2.49 -3.48 -3.40
N GLY A 64 -2.33 -4.26 -4.47
CA GLY A 64 -3.25 -4.29 -5.60
C GLY A 64 -4.67 -4.76 -5.23
N GLU A 65 -4.79 -5.76 -4.35
CA GLU A 65 -6.08 -6.26 -3.86
C GLU A 65 -6.84 -5.17 -3.08
N PHE A 66 -6.19 -4.56 -2.08
CA PHE A 66 -6.79 -3.49 -1.30
C PHE A 66 -7.09 -2.25 -2.14
N GLN A 67 -6.18 -1.85 -3.03
CA GLN A 67 -6.38 -0.73 -3.92
C GLN A 67 -7.57 -0.95 -4.84
N THR A 68 -7.71 -2.15 -5.42
CA THR A 68 -8.85 -2.48 -6.29
C THR A 68 -10.16 -2.34 -5.53
N MET A 69 -10.24 -2.88 -4.31
CA MET A 69 -11.43 -2.70 -3.48
C MET A 69 -11.66 -1.22 -3.16
N LEU A 70 -10.63 -0.47 -2.75
CA LEU A 70 -10.79 0.95 -2.38
C LEU A 70 -11.43 1.77 -3.50
N LEU A 71 -11.07 1.48 -4.76
CA LEU A 71 -11.62 2.18 -5.93
C LEU A 71 -13.08 1.82 -6.22
N GLU A 72 -13.58 0.68 -5.76
CA GLU A 72 -15.01 0.34 -5.84
C GLU A 72 -15.85 1.07 -4.77
N TYR A 73 -15.22 1.47 -3.65
CA TYR A 73 -15.91 2.16 -2.55
C TYR A 73 -15.74 3.68 -2.61
N ASP A 74 -14.71 4.20 -3.28
CA ASP A 74 -14.31 5.60 -3.22
C ASP A 74 -14.05 6.21 -4.61
N ASP A 75 -15.12 6.66 -5.27
CA ASP A 75 -15.08 7.26 -6.61
C ASP A 75 -14.09 8.44 -6.72
N GLU A 76 -14.02 9.30 -5.68
CA GLU A 76 -13.08 10.43 -5.66
C GLU A 76 -11.61 9.95 -5.68
N GLN A 77 -11.30 8.86 -4.96
CA GLN A 77 -9.97 8.28 -4.98
C GLN A 77 -9.59 7.77 -6.38
N ALA A 78 -10.56 7.25 -7.15
CA ALA A 78 -10.33 6.79 -8.51
C ALA A 78 -10.07 7.94 -9.48
N ASP A 79 -10.87 9.01 -9.40
CA ASP A 79 -10.68 10.21 -10.21
C ASP A 79 -9.31 10.86 -9.95
N GLU A 80 -8.93 11.00 -8.68
CA GLU A 80 -7.66 11.63 -8.29
C GLU A 80 -6.43 10.77 -8.63
N LEU A 81 -6.53 9.43 -8.62
CA LEU A 81 -5.43 8.57 -9.10
C LEU A 81 -5.17 8.76 -10.61
N GLU A 82 -6.22 8.90 -11.41
CA GLU A 82 -6.10 9.16 -12.84
C GLU A 82 -5.58 10.58 -13.11
N ALA A 83 -5.99 11.57 -12.31
CA ALA A 83 -5.46 12.92 -12.38
C ALA A 83 -3.96 12.95 -12.06
N GLY A 84 -3.54 12.34 -10.94
CA GLY A 84 -2.13 12.27 -10.54
C GLY A 84 -1.25 11.54 -11.57
N ARG A 85 -1.79 10.50 -12.22
CA ARG A 85 -1.09 9.83 -13.33
C ARG A 85 -0.79 10.80 -14.48
N LYS A 86 -1.78 11.60 -14.90
CA LYS A 86 -1.62 12.60 -15.97
C LYS A 86 -0.63 13.68 -15.57
N GLU A 87 -0.68 14.17 -14.33
CA GLU A 87 0.28 15.16 -13.83
C GLU A 87 1.73 14.67 -13.95
N VAL A 88 2.00 13.41 -13.56
CA VAL A 88 3.34 12.81 -13.69
C VAL A 88 3.76 12.65 -15.16
N GLU A 89 2.85 12.18 -16.02
CA GLU A 89 3.10 12.04 -17.46
C GLU A 89 3.41 13.39 -18.11
N GLU A 90 2.68 14.45 -17.75
CA GLU A 90 2.82 15.79 -18.32
C GLU A 90 4.00 16.58 -17.75
N GLU A 91 4.34 16.43 -16.48
CA GLU A 91 5.34 17.27 -15.82
C GLU A 91 6.71 16.59 -15.63
N VAL A 92 6.73 15.27 -15.44
CA VAL A 92 7.95 14.53 -15.04
C VAL A 92 8.50 13.65 -16.15
N LEU A 93 7.66 12.86 -16.82
CA LEU A 93 8.08 11.81 -17.76
C LEU A 93 8.22 12.26 -19.23
N LYS A 94 8.31 13.57 -19.50
CA LYS A 94 8.39 14.14 -20.85
C LYS A 94 9.46 13.51 -21.77
#